data_AF-U5F7B9-F1
#
_entry.id   AF-U5F7B9-F1
#
_cell.length_a   1.000
_cell.length_b   1.000
_cell.length_c   1.000
_cell.angle_alpha   90.00
_cell.angle_beta   90.00
_cell.angle_gamma   90.00
#
_symmetry.space_group_name_H-M   'P 1'
#
loop_
_entity.id
_entity.type
_entity.pdbx_description
1 polymer ?
#
loop_
_entity_poly.entity_id
_entity_poly.type
_entity_poly.pdbx_seq_one_letter_code
_entity_poly.pdbx_strand_id
1 'polypeptide(L)' 'MKALKDNKEYTITEEQKKTYLEEGYDIYGDDGKLLEYSPKKKIEYNKYAALEKENQQLKKRIKEYEKEQKKAGE' A
#
# COMPACT_ATOMS: atom_id res chain seq x y z
N MET A 1 3.57 -0.84 18.93
CA MET A 1 3.21 -0.14 17.67
C MET A 1 2.66 1.25 17.95
N LYS A 2 2.61 2.12 16.93
CA LYS A 2 2.19 3.51 17.04
C LYS A 2 1.14 3.89 15.99
N ALA A 3 0.22 4.76 16.34
CA ALA A 3 -0.75 5.37 15.44
C ALA A 3 -0.42 6.85 15.26
N LEU A 4 -0.24 7.28 14.01
CA LEU A 4 0.17 8.64 13.65
C LEU A 4 -0.89 9.31 12.75
N LYS A 5 -1.29 10.53 13.09
CA LYS A 5 -2.17 11.37 12.27
C LYS A 5 -1.84 12.82 12.52
N ASP A 6 -1.47 13.54 11.46
CA ASP A 6 -1.00 14.93 11.55
C ASP A 6 0.15 15.06 12.57
N ASN A 7 -0.05 15.82 13.64
CA ASN A 7 0.90 16.01 14.73
C ASN A 7 0.61 15.14 15.98
N LYS A 8 -0.29 14.15 15.86
CA LYS A 8 -0.66 13.24 16.95
C LYS A 8 0.01 11.89 16.77
N GLU A 9 0.63 11.39 17.84
CA GLU A 9 1.22 10.06 17.95
C GLU A 9 0.68 9.37 19.21
N TYR A 10 0.22 8.14 19.07
CA TYR A 10 -0.21 7.29 20.19
C TYR A 10 0.46 5.93 20.13
N THR A 11 0.96 5.44 21.27
CA THR A 11 1.31 4.02 21.41
C THR A 11 0.02 3.23 21.57
N ILE A 12 -0.16 2.20 20.74
CA ILE A 12 -1.39 1.40 20.72
C ILE A 12 -1.06 -0.09 20.76
N THR A 13 -2.04 -0.91 21.15
CA THR A 13 -2.00 -2.37 21.00
C THR A 13 -2.61 -2.82 19.67
N GLU A 14 -2.42 -4.09 19.32
CA GLU A 14 -2.99 -4.68 18.10
C GLU A 14 -4.52 -4.63 18.08
N GLU A 15 -5.17 -4.81 19.23
CA GLU A 15 -6.62 -4.73 19.39
C GLU A 15 -7.17 -3.33 19.07
N GLN A 16 -6.38 -2.29 19.33
CA GLN A 16 -6.74 -0.89 19.06
C GLN A 16 -6.49 -0.49 17.61
N LYS A 17 -5.68 -1.25 16.86
CA LYS A 17 -5.25 -0.93 15.49
C LYS A 17 -6.42 -0.56 14.58
N LYS A 18 -7.48 -1.38 14.59
CA LYS A 18 -8.65 -1.18 13.72
C LYS A 18 -9.33 0.16 13.98
N THR A 19 -9.57 0.50 15.25
CA THR A 19 -10.21 1.76 15.64
C THR A 19 -9.41 2.96 15.13
N TYR A 20 -8.09 2.97 15.35
CA TYR A 20 -7.25 4.08 14.91
C TYR A 20 -7.18 4.19 13.37
N LEU A 21 -7.15 3.08 12.64
CA LEU A 21 -7.25 3.09 11.17
C LEU A 21 -8.57 3.73 10.71
N GLU A 22 -9.69 3.33 11.31
CA GLU A 22 -11.01 3.89 11.04
C GLU A 22 -11.10 5.37 11.42
N GLU A 23 -10.33 5.85 12.40
CA GLU A 23 -10.25 7.27 12.77
C GLU A 23 -9.34 8.11 11.86
N GLY A 24 -8.55 7.48 11.00
CA GLY A 24 -7.69 8.17 10.05
C GLY A 24 -6.19 8.10 10.33
N TYR A 25 -5.75 7.24 11.27
CA TYR A 25 -4.34 7.13 11.65
C TYR A 25 -3.62 6.10 10.78
N ASP A 26 -2.39 6.45 10.39
CA ASP A 26 -1.43 5.52 9.83
C ASP A 26 -0.78 4.73 10.97
N ILE A 27 -0.56 3.43 10.78
CA ILE A 27 -0.02 2.53 11.81
C ILE A 27 1.43 2.20 11.50
N TYR A 28 2.30 2.42 12.47
CA TYR A 28 3.73 2.16 12.42
C TYR A 28 4.11 1.08 13.44
N GLY A 29 5.07 0.24 13.08
CA GLY A 29 5.67 -0.75 13.96
C GLY A 29 6.56 -0.10 15.02
N ASP A 30 6.97 -0.88 15.99
CA ASP A 30 7.90 -0.43 17.04
C ASP A 30 9.30 -0.10 16.50
N ASP A 31 9.64 -0.63 15.32
CA ASP A 31 10.84 -0.28 14.56
C ASP A 31 10.70 1.02 13.74
N GLY A 32 9.56 1.72 13.87
CA GLY A 32 9.26 2.95 13.16
C GLY A 32 8.89 2.74 11.69
N LYS A 33 8.75 1.50 11.20
CA LYS A 33 8.30 1.25 9.82
C LYS A 33 6.80 1.36 9.71
N LEU A 34 6.33 1.93 8.61
CA LEU A 34 4.90 1.93 8.30
C LEU A 34 4.41 0.49 8.08
N LEU A 35 3.40 0.10 8.85
CA LEU A 35 2.71 -1.17 8.69
C LEU A 35 1.46 -1.01 7.81
N GLU A 36 0.69 0.07 8.02
CA GLU A 36 -0.58 0.24 7.31
C GLU A 36 -0.96 1.72 7.18
N TYR A 37 -1.33 2.14 5.96
CA TYR A 37 -1.94 3.46 5.74
C TYR A 37 -3.40 3.43 6.15
N SER A 38 -3.91 4.53 6.71
CA SER A 38 -5.34 4.66 6.98
C SER A 38 -6.17 4.53 5.70
N PRO A 39 -7.30 3.79 5.73
CA PRO A 39 -8.25 3.75 4.62
C PRO A 39 -8.94 5.09 4.34
N LYS A 40 -8.87 6.06 5.27
CA LYS A 40 -9.42 7.41 5.07
C LYS A 40 -8.46 8.34 4.32
N LYS A 41 -7.23 7.89 4.02
CA LYS A 41 -6.24 8.69 3.29
C LYS A 41 -6.70 8.86 1.84
N LYS A 42 -6.87 10.11 1.42
CA LYS A 42 -7.34 10.43 0.06
C LYS A 42 -6.16 10.56 -0.89
N ILE A 43 -6.34 10.03 -2.09
CA ILE A 43 -5.44 10.24 -3.22
C ILE A 43 -6.21 10.89 -4.37
N GLU A 44 -5.53 11.68 -5.19
CA GLU A 44 -6.17 12.21 -6.39
C GLU A 44 -6.48 11.07 -7.38
N TYR A 45 -7.72 11.04 -7.87
CA TYR A 45 -8.19 9.94 -8.72
C TYR A 45 -7.42 9.84 -10.05
N ASN A 46 -7.00 10.97 -10.63
CA ASN A 46 -6.16 10.99 -11.83
C ASN A 46 -4.85 10.21 -11.65
N LYS A 47 -4.17 10.38 -10.50
CA LYS A 47 -2.93 9.69 -10.16
C LYS A 47 -3.18 8.20 -9.95
N TYR A 48 -4.27 7.86 -9.26
CA TYR A 48 -4.69 6.46 -9.11
C TYR A 48 -4.95 5.79 -10.46
N ALA A 49 -5.74 6.42 -11.33
CA ALA A 49 -6.09 5.88 -12.64
C ALA A 49 -4.86 5.72 -13.56
N ALA A 50 -3.93 6.68 -13.52
CA ALA A 50 -2.66 6.57 -14.23
C ALA A 50 -1.83 5.38 -13.73
N LEU A 51 -1.69 5.22 -12.41
CA LEU A 51 -0.96 4.12 -11.80
C LEU A 51 -1.61 2.76 -12.09
N GLU A 52 -2.93 2.66 -12.03
CA GLU A 52 -3.66 1.42 -12.36
C GLU A 52 -3.41 1.01 -13.81
N LYS A 53 -3.49 1.96 -14.76
CA LYS A 53 -3.22 1.72 -16.17
C LYS A 53 -1.79 1.22 -16.40
N GLU A 54 -0.81 1.88 -15.79
CA GLU A 54 0.59 1.49 -15.90
C GLU A 54 0.81 0.08 -15.31
N ASN A 55 0.24 -0.21 -14.14
CA ASN A 55 0.35 -1.52 -13.49
C ASN A 55 -0.22 -2.65 -14.38
N GLN A 56 -1.37 -2.41 -15.02
CA GLN A 56 -1.97 -3.35 -15.97
C GLN A 56 -1.07 -3.58 -17.19
N GLN A 57 -0.45 -2.52 -17.74
CA GLN A 57 0.47 -2.63 -18.87
C GLN A 57 1.73 -3.42 -18.49
N LEU A 58 2.31 -3.14 -17.33
CA LEU A 58 3.49 -3.84 -16.83
C LEU A 58 3.20 -5.33 -16.60
N LYS A 59 2.07 -5.66 -15.96
CA LYS A 59 1.65 -7.05 -15.76
C LYS A 59 1.43 -7.80 -17.07
N LYS A 60 0.90 -7.15 -18.10
CA LYS A 60 0.77 -7.75 -19.45
C LYS A 60 2.15 -8.03 -20.04
N ARG A 61 3.04 -7.04 -20.02
CA ARG A 61 4.39 -7.16 -20.56
C ARG A 61 5.22 -8.24 -19.85
N ILE A 62 5.10 -8.35 -18.53
CA ILE A 62 5.74 -9.43 -17.75
C ILE A 62 5.24 -10.79 -18.25
N LYS A 63 3.92 -10.97 -18.38
CA LYS A 63 3.36 -12.25 -18.88
C LYS A 63 3.79 -12.57 -20.31
N GLU A 64 3.91 -11.58 -21.18
CA GLU A 64 4.41 -11.78 -22.55
C GLU A 64 5.87 -12.19 -22.53
N TYR A 65 6.70 -11.46 -21.78
CA TYR A 65 8.11 -11.77 -21.63
C TYR A 65 8.35 -13.16 -21.03
N GLU A 66 7.59 -13.55 -19.99
CA GLU A 66 7.66 -14.90 -19.41
C GLU A 66 7.32 -16.00 -20.45
N LYS A 67 6.35 -15.74 -21.33
CA LYS A 67 6.01 -16.67 -22.43
C LYS A 67 7.11 -16.73 -23.48
N GLU A 68 7.71 -15.60 -23.84
CA GLU A 68 8.81 -15.52 -24.79
C GLU A 68 10.06 -16.23 -24.27
N GLN A 69 10.41 -16.01 -23.00
CA GLN A 69 11.51 -16.70 -22.33
C GLN A 69 11.29 -18.21 -22.28
N LYS A 70 10.06 -18.65 -21.99
CA LYS A 70 9.74 -20.08 -21.97
C LYS A 70 9.85 -20.72 -23.36
N LYS A 71 9.44 -20.02 -24.42
CA LYS A 71 9.58 -20.49 -25.81
C LYS A 71 11.01 -20.47 -26.34
N ALA A 72 11.86 -19.57 -25.84
CA ALA A 72 13.26 -19.47 -26.25
C ALA A 72 14.17 -20.45 -25.50
N GLY A 73 13.70 -21.01 -24.38
CA GLY A 73 14.40 -22.04 -23.61
C GLY A 73 13.96 -23.48 -23.91
N GLU A 74 12.92 -23.68 -24.72
CA GLU A 74 12.53 -24.97 -25.34
C GLU A 74 13.19 -25.10 -26.72
#